data_AF-A0A2E2Y2E0-F1
#
_entry.id   AF-A0A2E2Y2E0-F1
#
_cell.length_a   1.000
_cell.length_b   1.000
_cell.length_c   1.000
_cell.angle_alpha   90.00
_cell.angle_beta   90.00
_cell.angle_gamma   90.00
#
_symmetry.space_group_name_H-M   'P 1'
#
loop_
_entity.id
_entity.type
_entity.pdbx_description
1 polymer ?
#
loop_
_entity_poly.entity_id
_entity_poly.type
_entity_poly.pdbx_seq_one_letter_code
_entity_poly.pdbx_strand_id
1 'polypeptide(L)'
;MVHERKLKNANDVMEMRVSGKVQDGNLIMYDKATDSEWLQETGEALTGEQKGARLTELDETKRTLNVRWDVWSKEHPESQVLFCDHCETQQGEQ
;
A
#
# COMPACT_ATOMS: atom_id res chain seq x y z
N MET A 1 -4.00 -5.16 -7.47
CA MET A 1 -2.56 -5.46 -7.53
C MET A 1 -1.91 -4.95 -6.25
N VAL A 2 -1.08 -5.75 -5.59
CA VAL A 2 -0.34 -5.33 -4.39
C VAL A 2 1.12 -5.71 -4.61
N HIS A 3 2.04 -4.78 -4.40
CA HIS A 3 3.46 -4.96 -4.65
C HIS A 3 4.27 -4.91 -3.35
N GLU A 4 5.40 -5.62 -3.34
CA GLU A 4 6.46 -5.46 -2.34
C GLU A 4 6.93 -4.00 -2.32
N ARG A 5 7.20 -3.46 -1.13
CA ARG A 5 7.75 -2.09 -0.97
C ARG A 5 9.27 -2.08 -0.96
N LYS A 6 9.89 -3.02 -1.67
CA LYS A 6 11.34 -3.13 -1.83
C LYS A 6 11.66 -3.65 -3.22
N LEU A 7 12.80 -3.24 -3.75
CA LEU A 7 13.36 -3.86 -4.93
C LEU A 7 13.91 -5.24 -4.60
N LYS A 8 13.93 -6.15 -5.58
CA LYS A 8 14.34 -7.55 -5.40
C LYS A 8 15.74 -7.71 -4.80
N ASN A 9 16.61 -6.73 -5.04
CA ASN A 9 18.00 -6.72 -4.58
C ASN A 9 18.27 -5.68 -3.47
N ALA A 10 17.23 -5.04 -2.94
CA ALA A 10 17.34 -4.04 -1.87
C ALA A 10 16.94 -4.66 -0.53
N ASN A 11 17.67 -4.29 0.52
CA ASN A 11 17.33 -4.68 1.89
C ASN A 11 16.37 -3.68 2.55
N ASP A 12 16.37 -2.43 2.10
CA ASP A 12 15.57 -1.37 2.70
C ASP A 12 14.15 -1.36 2.14
N VAL A 13 13.19 -1.21 3.06
CA VAL A 13 11.79 -1.00 2.71
C VAL A 13 11.58 0.48 2.42
N MET A 14 11.01 0.79 1.26
CA MET A 14 10.71 2.15 0.85
C MET A 14 9.56 2.74 1.68
N GLU A 15 9.74 4.00 2.08
CA GLU A 15 8.66 4.79 2.68
C GLU A 15 7.81 5.42 1.57
N MET A 16 6.79 4.68 1.13
CA MET A 16 5.87 5.17 0.11
C MET A 16 4.82 6.12 0.68
N ARG A 17 4.66 7.26 0.01
CA ARG A 17 3.66 8.29 0.28
C ARG A 17 2.71 8.43 -0.91
N VAL A 18 1.65 9.19 -0.72
CA VAL A 18 0.76 9.60 -1.82
C VAL A 18 1.33 10.83 -2.51
N SER A 19 1.43 10.81 -3.85
CA SER A 19 1.86 11.98 -4.63
C SER A 19 0.75 13.00 -4.86
N GLY A 20 -0.51 12.59 -4.67
CA GLY A 20 -1.69 13.36 -5.09
C GLY A 20 -2.01 13.27 -6.58
N LYS A 21 -1.19 12.54 -7.37
CA LYS A 21 -1.39 12.34 -8.81
C LYS A 21 -2.06 11.00 -9.09
N VAL A 22 -2.75 10.96 -10.23
CA VAL A 22 -3.47 9.78 -10.72
C VAL A 22 -3.21 9.66 -12.22
N GLN A 23 -3.04 8.44 -12.71
CA GLN A 23 -2.94 8.14 -14.13
C GLN A 23 -3.85 6.95 -14.44
N ASP A 24 -4.75 7.12 -15.41
CA ASP A 24 -5.70 6.08 -15.83
C ASP A 24 -6.53 5.48 -14.67
N GLY A 25 -6.82 6.31 -13.65
CA GLY A 25 -7.55 5.90 -12.44
C GLY A 25 -6.69 5.23 -11.37
N ASN A 26 -5.39 5.06 -11.60
CA ASN A 26 -4.45 4.46 -10.67
C ASN A 26 -3.61 5.52 -9.94
N LEU A 27 -3.38 5.30 -8.65
CA LEU A 27 -2.54 6.18 -7.84
C LEU A 27 -1.09 6.16 -8.35
N ILE A 28 -0.47 7.33 -8.31
CA ILE A 28 0.99 7.45 -8.38
C ILE A 28 1.50 7.58 -6.94
N MET A 29 2.24 6.58 -6.49
CA MET A 29 2.91 6.58 -5.18
C MET A 29 4.22 7.37 -5.29
N TYR A 30 4.69 7.96 -4.19
CA TYR A 30 5.93 8.73 -4.13
C TYR A 30 6.88 8.16 -3.10
N ASP A 31 8.10 7.83 -3.51
CA ASP A 31 9.21 7.48 -2.62
C ASP A 31 10.10 8.71 -2.41
N LYS A 32 10.10 9.24 -1.18
CA LYS A 32 10.87 10.43 -0.84
C LYS A 32 12.38 10.19 -0.85
N ALA A 33 12.85 8.96 -0.57
CA ALA A 33 14.27 8.68 -0.46
C ALA A 33 14.99 8.79 -1.82
N THR A 34 14.31 8.39 -2.89
CA THR A 34 14.84 8.32 -4.26
C THR A 34 14.20 9.31 -5.22
N ASP A 35 13.35 10.20 -4.69
CA ASP A 35 12.51 11.14 -5.45
C ASP A 35 11.79 10.47 -6.63
N SER A 36 11.32 9.23 -6.43
CA SER A 36 10.76 8.38 -7.49
C SER A 36 9.25 8.26 -7.39
N GLU A 37 8.57 8.36 -8.53
CA GLU A 37 7.13 8.20 -8.64
C GLU A 37 6.77 6.84 -9.23
N TRP A 38 5.88 6.10 -8.58
CA TRP A 38 5.56 4.71 -8.90
C TRP A 38 4.08 4.55 -9.26
N LEU A 39 3.78 3.99 -10.42
CA LEU A 39 2.40 3.66 -10.81
C LEU A 39 1.92 2.45 -10.00
N GLN A 40 0.87 2.63 -9.17
CA GLN A 40 0.39 1.59 -8.26
C GLN A 40 -0.04 0.31 -8.98
N GLU A 41 -0.65 0.43 -10.15
CA GLU A 41 -1.17 -0.71 -10.93
C GLU A 41 -0.07 -1.66 -11.36
N THR A 42 1.01 -1.12 -11.92
CA THR A 42 2.08 -1.89 -12.56
C THR A 42 3.30 -2.08 -11.67
N GLY A 43 3.40 -1.31 -10.58
CA GLY A 43 4.57 -1.25 -9.73
C GLY A 43 5.79 -0.62 -10.42
N GLU A 44 5.60 0.11 -11.52
CA GLU A 44 6.69 0.71 -12.30
C GLU A 44 7.03 2.13 -11.84
N ALA A 45 8.32 2.42 -11.70
CA ALA A 45 8.82 3.77 -11.46
C ALA A 45 8.81 4.58 -12.77
N LEU A 46 8.00 5.63 -12.81
CA LEU A 46 7.84 6.52 -13.96
C LEU A 46 8.92 7.60 -14.01
N THR A 47 9.39 8.06 -12.84
CA THR A 47 10.34 9.16 -12.65
C THR A 47 11.29 8.88 -11.49
N GLY A 48 12.26 9.79 -11.28
CA GLY A 48 13.25 9.70 -10.20
C GLY A 48 14.42 8.77 -10.47
N GLU A 49 15.20 8.51 -9.42
CA GLU A 49 16.38 7.63 -9.48
C GLU A 49 16.04 6.21 -9.94
N GLN A 50 14.84 5.73 -9.57
CA GLN A 50 14.42 4.35 -9.84
C GLN A 50 13.71 4.19 -11.19
N LYS A 51 13.68 5.21 -12.05
CA LYS A 51 12.93 5.19 -13.31
C LYS A 51 13.17 3.92 -14.14
N GLY A 52 12.08 3.26 -14.53
CA GLY A 52 12.07 2.00 -15.29
C GLY A 52 12.20 0.75 -14.42
N ALA A 53 12.49 0.86 -13.13
CA ALA A 53 12.41 -0.26 -12.21
C ALA A 53 10.96 -0.69 -12.00
N ARG A 54 10.77 -1.97 -11.66
CA ARG A 54 9.46 -2.55 -11.35
C ARG A 54 9.49 -3.32 -10.04
N LEU A 55 8.47 -3.11 -9.22
CA LEU A 55 8.29 -3.80 -7.95
C LEU A 55 7.78 -5.23 -8.18
N THR A 56 8.10 -6.10 -7.23
CA THR A 56 7.62 -7.48 -7.27
C THR A 56 6.18 -7.51 -6.77
N GLU A 57 5.26 -8.10 -7.54
CA GLU A 57 3.90 -8.32 -7.06
C GLU A 57 3.89 -9.35 -5.92
N LEU A 58 3.06 -9.12 -4.89
CA LEU A 58 2.85 -10.10 -3.83
C LEU A 58 2.08 -11.29 -4.39
N ASP A 59 2.62 -12.48 -4.15
CA ASP A 59 1.99 -13.73 -4.51
C ASP A 59 0.68 -13.99 -3.74
N GLU A 60 -0.12 -14.93 -4.23
CA GLU A 60 -1.40 -15.32 -3.61
C GLU A 60 -1.25 -15.96 -2.23
N THR A 61 -0.10 -16.54 -1.92
CA THR A 61 0.15 -17.16 -0.61
C THR A 61 0.41 -16.11 0.48
N LYS A 62 0.85 -14.91 0.09
CA LYS A 62 1.11 -13.77 0.97
C LYS A 62 -0.11 -12.86 1.17
N ARG A 63 -1.25 -13.18 0.54
CA ARG A 63 -2.48 -12.37 0.61
C ARG A 63 -3.70 -13.24 0.88
N THR A 64 -4.44 -12.91 1.91
CA THR A 64 -5.78 -13.48 2.10
C THR A 64 -6.74 -12.74 1.17
N LEU A 65 -7.26 -13.46 0.17
CA LEU A 65 -8.34 -12.93 -0.68
C LEU A 65 -9.60 -12.70 0.18
N ASN A 66 -10.35 -11.64 -0.15
CA ASN A 66 -11.60 -11.21 0.49
C ASN A 66 -12.22 -12.21 1.48
N VAL A 67 -11.98 -12.01 2.77
CA VAL A 67 -12.54 -12.83 3.85
C VAL A 67 -13.62 -12.03 4.59
N ARG A 68 -14.70 -12.71 4.98
CA ARG A 68 -15.76 -12.08 5.78
C ARG A 68 -15.26 -11.89 7.21
N TRP A 69 -15.54 -10.72 7.80
CA TRP A 69 -14.99 -10.36 9.11
C TRP A 69 -15.31 -11.37 10.21
N ASP A 70 -16.54 -11.90 10.26
CA ASP A 70 -16.97 -12.89 11.26
C ASP A 70 -16.31 -14.26 11.10
N VAL A 71 -15.76 -14.57 9.92
CA VAL A 71 -14.95 -15.77 9.69
C VAL A 71 -13.54 -15.49 10.19
N TRP A 72 -12.92 -14.40 9.74
CA TRP A 72 -11.57 -13.99 10.14
C TRP A 72 -11.43 -13.87 11.65
N SER A 73 -12.38 -13.19 12.32
CA SER A 73 -12.30 -12.94 13.76
C SER A 73 -12.42 -14.22 14.60
N LYS A 74 -13.02 -15.29 14.05
CA LYS A 74 -13.10 -16.59 14.71
C LYS A 74 -11.81 -17.39 14.54
N GLU A 75 -11.20 -17.31 13.36
CA GLU A 75 -9.95 -18.02 13.03
C GLU A 75 -8.71 -17.34 13.64
N HIS A 76 -8.75 -16.02 13.78
CA HIS A 76 -7.67 -15.18 14.29
C HIS A 76 -8.14 -14.31 15.47
N PRO A 77 -8.49 -14.90 16.63
CA PRO A 77 -9.05 -14.19 17.78
C PRO A 77 -8.08 -13.15 18.39
N GLU A 78 -6.78 -13.25 18.10
CA GLU A 78 -5.74 -12.30 18.50
C GLU A 78 -5.66 -11.04 17.62
N SER A 79 -6.39 -11.01 16.50
CA SER A 79 -6.39 -9.88 15.57
C SER A 79 -6.83 -8.60 16.27
N GLN A 80 -6.05 -7.53 16.09
CA GLN A 80 -6.40 -6.20 16.56
C GLN A 80 -7.02 -5.38 15.43
N VAL A 81 -8.02 -4.58 15.77
CA VAL A 81 -8.61 -3.61 14.84
C VAL A 81 -7.88 -2.28 15.00
N LEU A 82 -7.33 -1.76 13.90
CA LEU A 82 -6.79 -0.40 13.89
C LEU A 82 -7.95 0.57 14.05
N PHE A 83 -8.02 1.21 15.21
CA PHE A 83 -9.02 2.23 15.54
C PHE A 83 -8.33 3.57 15.75
N CYS A 84 -8.91 4.64 15.25
CA CYS A 84 -8.43 5.99 15.44
C CYS A 84 -9.53 6.84 16.08
N ASP A 85 -9.38 7.13 17.36
CA ASP A 85 -10.38 7.81 18.20
C ASP A 85 -10.86 9.16 17.64
N HIS A 86 -9.96 9.91 16.98
CA HIS A 86 -10.31 11.20 16.37
C HIS A 86 -11.34 11.13 15.23
N CYS A 87 -11.63 9.95 14.67
CA CYS A 87 -12.56 9.78 13.55
C CYS A 87 -14.04 9.75 14.00
N GLU A 88 -14.35 9.38 15.24
CA GLU A 88 -15.73 9.28 15.73
C GLU A 88 -16.25 10.61 16.30
N THR A 89 -15.37 11.42 16.88
CA THR A 89 -15.77 12.66 17.58
C THR A 89 -16.35 13.72 16.65
N GLN A 90 -16.10 13.64 15.33
CA GLN A 90 -16.67 14.58 14.35
C GLN A 90 -18.08 14.23 13.86
N GLN A 91 -18.66 13.09 14.26
CA GLN A 91 -20.03 12.71 13.86
C GLN A 91 -21.10 13.05 14.91
N GLY A 92 -20.71 13.64 16.05
CA GLY A 92 -21.60 13.95 17.17
C GLY A 92 -22.01 15.43 17.33
N GLU A 93 -21.50 16.34 16.50
CA GLU A 93 -21.82 17.77 16.56
C GLU A 93 -22.49 18.24 15.25
N GLN A 94 -23.77 17.89 15.08
CA GLN A 94 -24.72 18.63 14.24
C GLN A 94 -26.07 18.72 14.95
#